data_AF-A0A1Y1SXM3-F1
#
_entry.id   AF-A0A1Y1SXM3-F1
#
_cell.length_a   1.000
_cell.length_b   1.000
_cell.length_c   1.000
_cell.angle_alpha   90.00
_cell.angle_beta   90.00
_cell.angle_gamma   90.00
#
_symmetry.space_group_name_H-M   'P 1'
#
loop_
_entity.id
_entity.type
_entity.pdbx_description
1 polymer ?
#
loop_
_entity_poly.entity_id
_entity_poly.type
_entity_poly.pdbx_seq_one_letter_code
_entity_poly.pdbx_strand_id
1 'polypeptide(L)'
;MKTKKICCEHARNLDIVHVLAKLGHYPSKTTVKEAWFLSPLRSETQASFHVSYHKNRWYDFGLGKGGNCLDLVIALKQCSIAEALQFLANDQQLSVTDPNKTSLSFHKQISKKKKEGIKVLFVQELSNLQLLHYAKKRGIPRELIIEMTSEVHFELYGKRYYAIGLQNRRGGYELRNAFYKASSSPKSYSYFQQDGNGLIITEGLFDYLSLALLDPELFFTHDHIILNSLSFIQEI
;
A
#
# COMPACT_ATOMS: atom_id res chain seq x y z
N MET A 1 -18.19 39.85 9.05
CA MET A 1 -17.18 39.17 8.20
C MET A 1 -17.91 38.33 7.16
N LYS A 2 -17.65 38.51 5.87
CA LYS A 2 -18.31 37.71 4.82
C LYS A 2 -17.71 36.30 4.82
N THR A 3 -18.44 35.30 5.31
CA THR A 3 -18.09 33.89 5.17
C THR A 3 -18.06 33.53 3.69
N LYS A 4 -16.86 33.26 3.15
CA LYS A 4 -16.71 32.81 1.76
C LYS A 4 -17.31 31.40 1.69
N LYS A 5 -18.44 31.25 1.01
CA LYS A 5 -19.08 29.94 0.82
C LYS A 5 -18.18 29.08 -0.07
N ILE A 6 -17.55 28.05 0.50
CA ILE A 6 -16.82 27.03 -0.25
C ILE A 6 -17.82 26.01 -0.80
N CYS A 7 -17.73 25.65 -2.08
CA CYS A 7 -18.57 24.61 -2.66
C CYS A 7 -17.96 23.21 -2.41
N CYS A 8 -18.79 22.17 -2.47
CA CYS A 8 -18.34 20.78 -2.24
C CYS A 8 -17.16 20.38 -3.14
N GLU A 9 -17.17 20.79 -4.40
CA GLU A 9 -16.09 20.49 -5.35
C GLU A 9 -14.74 21.07 -4.88
N HIS A 10 -14.75 22.30 -4.40
CA HIS A 10 -13.54 22.93 -3.86
C HIS A 10 -13.08 22.21 -2.59
N ALA A 11 -14.01 21.94 -1.66
CA ALA A 11 -13.70 21.28 -0.40
C ALA A 11 -13.08 19.89 -0.56
N ARG A 12 -13.51 19.11 -1.58
CA ARG A 12 -12.93 17.79 -1.89
C ARG A 12 -11.46 17.85 -2.31
N ASN A 13 -11.02 18.98 -2.87
CA ASN A 13 -9.71 19.12 -3.50
C ASN A 13 -8.72 19.97 -2.67
N LEU A 14 -9.06 20.33 -1.44
CA LEU A 14 -8.14 20.98 -0.51
C LEU A 14 -7.01 20.04 -0.10
N ASP A 15 -5.82 20.59 0.14
CA ASP A 15 -4.64 19.81 0.56
C ASP A 15 -4.93 19.09 1.89
N ILE A 16 -5.01 17.77 1.81
CA ILE A 16 -5.29 16.91 2.98
C ILE A 16 -4.21 17.05 4.05
N VAL A 17 -2.93 17.16 3.67
CA VAL A 17 -1.84 17.26 4.65
C VAL A 17 -1.88 18.59 5.38
N HIS A 18 -2.22 19.67 4.68
CA HIS A 18 -2.43 20.96 5.33
C HIS A 18 -3.63 20.93 6.30
N VAL A 19 -4.74 20.30 5.89
CA VAL A 19 -5.94 20.15 6.73
C VAL A 19 -5.65 19.29 7.97
N LEU A 20 -4.88 18.21 7.82
CA LEU A 20 -4.42 17.37 8.94
C LEU A 20 -3.52 18.17 9.90
N ALA A 21 -2.58 18.95 9.38
CA ALA A 21 -1.70 19.79 10.20
C ALA A 21 -2.50 20.82 11.02
N LYS A 22 -3.54 21.43 10.42
CA LYS A 22 -4.46 22.33 11.14
C LYS A 22 -5.23 21.63 12.26
N LEU A 23 -5.53 20.35 12.08
CA LEU A 23 -6.17 19.51 13.09
C LEU A 23 -5.15 18.94 14.11
N GLY A 24 -3.88 19.32 14.03
CA GLY A 24 -2.83 18.88 14.94
C GLY A 24 -2.23 17.51 14.60
N HIS A 25 -2.51 16.97 13.41
CA HIS A 25 -1.96 15.71 12.95
C HIS A 25 -0.78 15.95 12.02
N TYR A 26 0.38 15.45 12.41
CA TYR A 26 1.62 15.58 11.66
C TYR A 26 2.09 14.21 11.18
N PRO A 27 2.73 14.15 9.99
CA PRO A 27 3.14 12.88 9.43
C PRO A 27 4.26 12.26 10.25
N SER A 28 4.11 10.98 10.59
CA SER A 28 5.16 10.15 11.20
C SER A 28 6.28 9.84 10.20
N LYS A 29 5.95 9.78 8.91
CA LYS A 29 6.90 9.55 7.82
C LYS A 29 6.44 10.24 6.55
N THR A 30 7.36 10.86 5.84
CA THR A 30 7.08 11.46 4.52
C THR A 30 8.04 10.91 3.47
N THR A 31 7.59 10.94 2.23
CA THR A 31 8.42 10.74 1.04
C THR A 31 8.09 11.82 0.03
N VAL A 32 8.63 11.78 -1.19
CA VAL A 32 8.25 12.72 -2.24
C VAL A 32 6.81 12.51 -2.74
N LYS A 33 6.22 11.32 -2.54
CA LYS A 33 4.92 10.95 -3.14
C LYS A 33 3.76 10.89 -2.15
N GLU A 34 4.07 10.76 -0.87
CA GLU A 34 3.08 10.41 0.15
C GLU A 34 3.55 10.78 1.55
N ALA A 35 2.57 10.92 2.43
CA ALA A 35 2.73 11.07 3.87
C ALA A 35 2.01 9.93 4.60
N TRP A 36 2.61 9.48 5.69
CA TRP A 36 2.07 8.47 6.60
C TRP A 36 1.90 9.08 7.99
N PHE A 37 0.77 8.81 8.60
CA PHE A 37 0.36 9.32 9.91
C PHE A 37 -0.06 8.15 10.80
N LEU A 38 0.03 8.35 12.11
CA LEU A 38 -0.86 7.64 13.01
C LEU A 38 -2.31 8.02 12.65
N SER A 39 -3.20 7.04 12.66
CA SER A 39 -4.59 7.24 12.32
C SER A 39 -5.19 8.34 13.18
N PRO A 40 -5.74 9.40 12.57
CA PRO A 40 -6.46 10.42 13.30
C PRO A 40 -7.90 9.97 13.63
N LEU A 41 -8.34 8.82 13.13
CA LEU A 41 -9.69 8.28 13.27
C LEU A 41 -9.82 7.23 14.38
N ARG A 42 -8.70 6.70 14.88
CA ARG A 42 -8.65 5.70 15.95
C ARG A 42 -7.29 5.70 16.64
N SER A 43 -7.21 5.13 17.84
CA SER A 43 -5.94 4.95 18.53
C SER A 43 -5.09 3.86 17.86
N GLU A 44 -3.81 4.16 17.63
CA GLU A 44 -2.82 3.19 17.15
C GLU A 44 -1.40 3.58 17.57
N THR A 45 -0.48 2.60 17.51
CA THR A 45 0.95 2.79 17.83
C THR A 45 1.86 2.75 16.60
N GLN A 46 1.37 2.25 15.46
CA GLN A 46 2.11 2.19 14.20
C GLN A 46 1.33 2.89 13.10
N ALA A 47 1.99 3.80 12.36
CA ALA A 47 1.37 4.59 11.32
C ALA A 47 0.78 3.72 10.20
N SER A 48 -0.53 3.82 9.99
CA SER A 48 -1.27 3.11 8.95
C SER A 48 -2.21 4.01 8.14
N PHE A 49 -2.22 5.32 8.45
CA PHE A 49 -2.98 6.30 7.69
C PHE A 49 -2.10 6.93 6.62
N HIS A 50 -2.50 6.77 5.37
CA HIS A 50 -1.76 7.18 4.19
C HIS A 50 -2.43 8.38 3.51
N VAL A 51 -1.62 9.32 3.04
CA VAL A 51 -2.05 10.41 2.16
C VAL A 51 -1.16 10.43 0.94
N SER A 52 -1.76 10.32 -0.24
CA SER A 52 -1.06 10.49 -1.52
C SER A 52 -1.04 11.96 -1.92
N TYR A 53 0.14 12.57 -2.07
CA TYR A 53 0.26 13.96 -2.52
C TYR A 53 -0.26 14.14 -3.95
N HIS A 54 0.07 13.19 -4.85
CA HIS A 54 -0.38 13.27 -6.25
C HIS A 54 -1.89 13.14 -6.38
N LYS A 55 -2.52 12.20 -5.66
CA LYS A 55 -3.97 11.97 -5.78
C LYS A 55 -4.77 12.95 -4.92
N ASN A 56 -4.13 13.58 -3.94
CA ASN A 56 -4.78 14.29 -2.85
C ASN A 56 -5.94 13.45 -2.27
N ARG A 57 -5.62 12.21 -1.88
CA ARG A 57 -6.55 11.24 -1.28
C ARG A 57 -5.90 10.59 -0.09
N TRP A 58 -6.71 10.26 0.90
CA TRP A 58 -6.30 9.54 2.10
C TRP A 58 -6.87 8.13 2.13
N TYR A 59 -6.19 7.25 2.86
CA TYR A 59 -6.65 5.89 3.15
C TYR A 59 -6.12 5.45 4.52
N ASP A 60 -7.00 4.97 5.39
CA ASP A 60 -6.66 4.32 6.65
C ASP A 60 -6.65 2.80 6.43
N PHE A 61 -5.46 2.21 6.46
CA PHE A 61 -5.31 0.78 6.22
C PHE A 61 -5.87 -0.11 7.34
N GLY A 62 -6.01 0.39 8.57
CA GLY A 62 -6.62 -0.39 9.66
C GLY A 62 -8.15 -0.30 9.69
N LEU A 63 -8.75 0.75 9.14
CA LEU A 63 -10.21 0.86 8.98
C LEU A 63 -10.71 0.42 7.59
N GLY A 64 -9.83 0.29 6.60
CA GLY A 64 -10.20 0.02 5.22
C GLY A 64 -10.96 1.17 4.56
N LYS A 65 -10.91 2.38 5.14
CA LYS A 65 -11.66 3.57 4.68
C LYS A 65 -10.72 4.57 4.02
N GLY A 66 -11.22 5.32 3.06
CA GLY A 66 -10.48 6.40 2.44
C GLY A 66 -11.39 7.36 1.70
N GLY A 67 -10.82 8.45 1.20
CA GLY A 67 -11.60 9.47 0.55
C GLY A 67 -10.82 10.72 0.17
N ASN A 68 -11.57 11.75 -0.17
CA ASN A 68 -11.09 13.09 -0.42
C ASN A 68 -11.05 13.92 0.89
N CYS A 69 -10.65 15.19 0.80
CA CYS A 69 -10.53 16.06 1.98
C CYS A 69 -11.86 16.27 2.73
N LEU A 70 -12.98 16.39 2.01
CA LEU A 70 -14.30 16.53 2.62
C LEU A 70 -14.68 15.25 3.40
N ASP A 71 -14.43 14.08 2.81
CA ASP A 71 -14.69 12.79 3.48
C ASP A 71 -13.85 12.65 4.76
N LEU A 72 -12.62 13.17 4.76
CA LEU A 72 -11.74 13.18 5.93
C LEU A 72 -12.34 14.01 7.07
N VAL A 73 -12.78 15.24 6.76
CA VAL A 73 -13.31 16.16 7.76
C VAL A 73 -14.59 15.61 8.38
N ILE A 74 -15.47 15.05 7.54
CA ILE A 74 -16.69 14.36 8.00
C ILE A 74 -16.32 13.20 8.92
N ALA A 75 -15.34 12.38 8.56
CA ALA A 75 -14.92 11.25 9.38
C ALA A 75 -14.30 11.67 10.73
N LEU A 76 -13.50 12.75 10.74
CA LEU A 76 -12.83 13.25 11.95
C LEU A 76 -13.76 13.98 12.92
N LYS A 77 -14.67 14.79 12.37
CA LYS A 77 -15.57 15.64 13.17
C LYS A 77 -16.94 15.02 13.39
N GLN A 78 -17.26 13.90 12.72
CA GLN A 78 -18.56 13.24 12.74
C GLN A 78 -19.71 14.22 12.47
N CYS A 79 -19.52 15.09 11.45
CA CYS A 79 -20.44 16.18 11.15
C CYS A 79 -21.08 16.03 9.77
N SER A 80 -22.13 16.81 9.53
CA SER A 80 -22.78 16.91 8.23
C SER A 80 -21.88 17.59 7.19
N ILE A 81 -22.21 17.42 5.91
CA ILE A 81 -21.51 18.10 4.81
C ILE A 81 -21.53 19.63 5.01
N ALA A 82 -22.66 20.21 5.44
CA ALA A 82 -22.78 21.64 5.64
C ALA A 82 -21.80 22.17 6.72
N GLU A 83 -21.69 21.45 7.83
CA GLU A 83 -20.76 21.78 8.93
C GLU A 83 -19.30 21.59 8.50
N ALA A 84 -18.99 20.53 7.74
CA ALA A 84 -17.65 20.31 7.19
C ALA A 84 -17.24 21.44 6.24
N LEU A 85 -18.14 21.91 5.37
CA LEU A 85 -17.89 23.05 4.50
C LEU A 85 -17.67 24.34 5.30
N GLN A 86 -18.44 24.56 6.38
CA GLN A 86 -18.26 25.72 7.24
C GLN A 86 -16.90 25.70 7.95
N PHE A 87 -16.46 24.53 8.42
CA PHE A 87 -15.13 24.35 9.01
C PHE A 87 -14.00 24.68 8.02
N LEU A 88 -14.13 24.21 6.77
CA LEU A 88 -13.15 24.45 5.71
C LEU A 88 -13.20 25.88 5.15
N ALA A 89 -14.34 26.55 5.19
CA ALA A 89 -14.52 27.93 4.71
C ALA A 89 -13.82 28.99 5.59
N ASN A 90 -13.55 28.68 6.85
CA ASN A 90 -13.00 29.63 7.83
C ASN A 90 -11.49 29.87 7.69
N ASP A 91 -10.83 29.32 6.67
CA ASP A 91 -9.40 29.52 6.46
C ASP A 91 -9.09 30.15 5.11
N GLN A 92 -8.38 31.27 5.12
CA GLN A 92 -7.92 31.94 3.91
C GLN A 92 -6.62 31.33 3.35
N GLN A 93 -5.95 30.44 4.10
CA GLN A 93 -4.67 29.84 3.72
C GLN A 93 -4.77 28.42 3.13
N LEU A 94 -5.99 27.88 3.03
CA LEU A 94 -6.24 26.59 2.37
C LEU A 94 -6.06 26.76 0.85
N SER A 95 -4.85 26.47 0.37
CA SER A 95 -4.56 26.44 -1.06
C SER A 95 -5.25 25.23 -1.70
N VAL A 96 -5.92 25.48 -2.82
CA VAL A 96 -6.24 24.43 -3.77
C VAL A 96 -4.90 23.92 -4.29
N THR A 97 -4.70 22.61 -4.26
CA THR A 97 -3.58 21.99 -4.99
C THR A 97 -3.78 22.25 -6.48
N ASP A 98 -3.27 23.37 -6.99
CA ASP A 98 -3.11 23.63 -8.41
C ASP A 98 -1.99 22.72 -8.90
N PRO A 99 -2.25 21.78 -9.83
CA PRO A 99 -1.23 20.90 -10.37
C PRO A 99 -0.05 21.64 -11.02
N ASN A 100 -0.14 22.96 -11.26
CA ASN A 100 0.80 23.74 -12.05
C ASN A 100 1.55 24.87 -11.31
N LYS A 101 1.45 25.05 -9.99
CA LYS A 101 2.25 26.08 -9.28
C LYS A 101 3.22 25.48 -8.26
N THR A 102 4.47 25.41 -8.68
CA THR A 102 5.66 25.05 -7.92
C THR A 102 6.10 26.15 -6.95
N SER A 103 6.68 25.76 -5.82
CA SER A 103 7.73 26.55 -5.16
C SER A 103 8.97 25.70 -4.93
N LEU A 104 9.98 26.03 -5.73
CA LEU A 104 11.43 26.04 -5.45
C LEU A 104 12.23 24.72 -5.50
N SER A 105 12.77 24.52 -6.71
CA SER A 105 14.11 24.03 -7.08
C SER A 105 14.61 22.68 -6.55
N PHE A 106 14.47 21.64 -7.38
CA PHE A 106 15.61 21.13 -8.15
C PHE A 106 15.09 20.62 -9.51
N HIS A 107 15.58 21.25 -10.57
CA HIS A 107 15.26 20.91 -11.95
C HIS A 107 15.89 19.54 -12.28
N LYS A 108 15.07 18.48 -12.33
CA LYS A 108 15.32 17.39 -13.27
C LYS A 108 14.05 17.24 -14.08
N GLN A 109 14.12 17.66 -15.35
CA GLN A 109 13.12 17.31 -16.36
C GLN A 109 12.89 15.80 -16.29
N ILE A 110 11.76 15.38 -15.73
CA ILE A 110 11.24 14.05 -15.99
C ILE A 110 10.11 14.28 -16.98
N SER A 111 10.48 14.11 -18.24
CA SER A 111 9.57 13.85 -19.35
C SER A 111 8.43 12.94 -18.90
N LYS A 112 7.25 13.06 -19.53
CA LYS A 112 6.12 12.13 -19.40
C LYS A 112 6.57 10.67 -19.61
N LYS A 113 7.17 10.04 -18.61
CA LYS A 113 7.46 8.62 -18.62
C LYS A 113 6.12 7.93 -18.43
N LYS A 114 5.77 7.06 -19.38
CA LYS A 114 4.78 6.00 -19.21
C LYS A 114 4.87 5.48 -17.77
N LYS A 115 3.76 5.12 -17.13
CA LYS A 115 3.76 4.40 -15.84
C LYS A 115 4.68 3.18 -15.98
N GLU A 116 5.94 3.31 -15.59
CA GLU A 116 6.91 2.23 -15.62
C GLU A 116 6.47 1.27 -14.51
N GLY A 117 5.97 0.09 -14.91
CA GLY A 117 5.66 -1.00 -14.00
C GLY A 117 6.93 -1.59 -13.40
N ILE A 118 6.77 -2.49 -12.44
CA ILE A 118 7.90 -3.22 -11.86
C ILE A 118 8.58 -4.04 -12.96
N LYS A 119 9.89 -3.82 -13.12
CA LYS A 119 10.74 -4.60 -14.01
C LYS A 119 11.60 -5.54 -13.17
N VAL A 120 11.32 -6.83 -13.22
CA VAL A 120 12.19 -7.85 -12.62
C VAL A 120 13.53 -7.82 -13.34
N LEU A 121 14.62 -7.72 -12.58
CA LEU A 121 15.99 -7.69 -13.10
C LEU A 121 16.60 -9.09 -13.08
N PHE A 122 16.54 -9.75 -11.93
CA PHE A 122 16.96 -11.13 -11.74
C PHE A 122 16.31 -11.72 -10.49
N VAL A 123 16.34 -13.05 -10.41
CA VAL A 123 15.79 -13.84 -9.31
C VAL A 123 16.87 -14.81 -8.86
N GLN A 124 17.05 -14.93 -7.55
CA GLN A 124 18.04 -15.82 -6.95
C GLN A 124 17.48 -16.48 -5.69
N GLU A 125 18.20 -17.46 -5.16
CA GLU A 125 17.90 -18.04 -3.85
C GLU A 125 17.92 -16.94 -2.76
N LEU A 126 16.99 -17.04 -1.81
CA LEU A 126 16.85 -16.06 -0.75
C LEU A 126 18.05 -16.08 0.20
N SER A 127 18.90 -15.06 0.09
CA SER A 127 20.14 -14.97 0.88
C SER A 127 20.30 -13.63 1.61
N ASN A 128 19.54 -12.61 1.22
CA ASN A 128 19.58 -11.29 1.85
C ASN A 128 19.15 -11.33 3.32
N LEU A 129 20.09 -10.95 4.20
CA LEU A 129 19.88 -10.96 5.66
C LEU A 129 18.73 -10.07 6.13
N GLN A 130 18.43 -8.96 5.45
CA GLN A 130 17.30 -8.09 5.82
C GLN A 130 15.96 -8.75 5.49
N LEU A 131 15.87 -9.49 4.38
CA LEU A 131 14.68 -10.27 4.05
C LEU A 131 14.50 -11.46 4.99
N LEU A 132 15.58 -12.17 5.34
CA LEU A 132 15.54 -13.26 6.32
C LEU A 132 15.12 -12.75 7.71
N HIS A 133 15.64 -11.60 8.14
CA HIS A 133 15.22 -10.97 9.40
C HIS A 133 13.75 -10.55 9.39
N TYR A 134 13.27 -10.05 8.24
CA TYR A 134 11.86 -9.73 8.06
C TYR A 134 10.97 -10.99 8.15
N ALA A 135 11.36 -12.09 7.51
CA ALA A 135 10.65 -13.36 7.60
C ALA A 135 10.61 -13.89 9.04
N LYS A 136 11.74 -13.83 9.76
CA LYS A 136 11.82 -14.18 11.18
C LYS A 136 10.88 -13.34 12.05
N LYS A 137 10.82 -12.03 11.83
CA LYS A 137 9.86 -11.14 12.53
C LYS A 137 8.40 -11.47 12.25
N ARG A 138 8.12 -12.12 11.11
CA ARG A 138 6.79 -12.60 10.73
C ARG A 138 6.51 -14.03 11.22
N GLY A 139 7.41 -14.61 12.01
CA GLY A 139 7.26 -15.95 12.57
C GLY A 139 7.64 -17.09 11.62
N ILE A 140 8.25 -16.79 10.46
CA ILE A 140 8.60 -17.82 9.47
C ILE A 140 10.07 -18.25 9.67
N PRO A 141 10.36 -19.55 9.84
CA PRO A 141 11.71 -20.10 9.92
C PRO A 141 12.53 -19.82 8.67
N ARG A 142 13.86 -19.78 8.83
CA ARG A 142 14.80 -19.46 7.76
C ARG A 142 14.75 -20.50 6.64
N GLU A 143 14.71 -21.76 7.01
CA GLU A 143 14.75 -22.90 6.10
C GLU A 143 13.50 -22.89 5.21
N LEU A 144 12.33 -22.72 5.85
CA LEU A 144 11.04 -22.67 5.17
C LEU A 144 10.93 -21.51 4.17
N ILE A 145 11.34 -20.29 4.56
CA ILE A 145 11.25 -19.14 3.65
C ILE A 145 12.20 -19.28 2.45
N ILE A 146 13.38 -19.86 2.64
CA ILE A 146 14.35 -20.07 1.55
C ILE A 146 13.84 -21.11 0.57
N GLU A 147 13.27 -22.20 1.06
CA GLU A 147 12.73 -23.28 0.23
C GLU A 147 11.53 -22.82 -0.62
N MET A 148 10.63 -22.01 -0.03
CA MET A 148 9.34 -21.71 -0.64
C MET A 148 9.30 -20.41 -1.44
N THR A 149 10.35 -19.59 -1.37
CA THR A 149 10.37 -18.25 -2.00
C THR A 149 11.71 -17.94 -2.65
N SER A 150 11.77 -16.83 -3.38
CA SER A 150 13.00 -16.36 -3.99
C SER A 150 13.32 -14.93 -3.58
N GLU A 151 14.57 -14.53 -3.69
CA GLU A 151 14.95 -13.12 -3.64
C GLU A 151 14.85 -12.51 -5.03
N VAL A 152 13.95 -11.55 -5.18
CA VAL A 152 13.68 -10.89 -6.46
C VAL A 152 14.23 -9.48 -6.42
N HIS A 153 15.16 -9.19 -7.33
CA HIS A 153 15.68 -7.85 -7.56
C HIS A 153 14.91 -7.21 -8.71
N PHE A 154 14.43 -5.98 -8.49
CA PHE A 154 13.57 -5.30 -9.45
C PHE A 154 13.84 -3.80 -9.51
N GLU A 155 13.47 -3.20 -10.62
CA GLU A 155 13.47 -1.75 -10.80
C GLU A 155 12.03 -1.20 -10.75
N LEU A 156 11.86 -0.11 -10.02
CA LEU A 156 10.61 0.65 -9.96
C LEU A 156 10.93 2.15 -9.94
N TYR A 157 10.44 2.88 -10.95
CA TYR A 157 10.75 4.30 -11.16
C TYR A 157 12.25 4.60 -11.24
N GLY A 158 13.02 3.76 -11.95
CA GLY A 158 14.47 3.91 -12.11
C GLY A 158 15.29 3.66 -10.85
N LYS A 159 14.69 3.13 -9.79
CA LYS A 159 15.38 2.72 -8.55
C LYS A 159 15.34 1.21 -8.40
N ARG A 160 16.44 0.62 -7.92
CA ARG A 160 16.57 -0.82 -7.67
C ARG A 160 16.13 -1.16 -6.25
N TYR A 161 15.43 -2.28 -6.13
CA TYR A 161 14.91 -2.83 -4.88
C TYR A 161 15.08 -4.34 -4.88
N TYR A 162 14.91 -4.93 -3.69
CA TYR A 162 14.84 -6.38 -3.49
C TYR A 162 13.67 -6.74 -2.57
N ALA A 163 13.12 -7.92 -2.76
CA ALA A 163 12.00 -8.44 -1.98
C ALA A 163 12.02 -9.97 -1.95
N ILE A 164 11.32 -10.52 -0.95
CA ILE A 164 10.84 -11.91 -0.99
C ILE A 164 9.81 -11.98 -2.12
N GLY A 165 9.99 -12.92 -3.03
CA GLY A 165 9.17 -13.13 -4.21
C GLY A 165 8.49 -14.48 -4.19
N LEU A 166 7.20 -14.49 -4.50
CA LEU A 166 6.45 -15.69 -4.87
C LEU A 166 6.00 -15.56 -6.32
N GLN A 167 6.40 -16.48 -7.18
CA GLN A 167 5.99 -16.44 -8.58
C GLN A 167 4.50 -16.80 -8.70
N ASN A 168 3.79 -16.09 -9.57
CA ASN A 168 2.39 -16.35 -9.91
C ASN A 168 2.28 -17.21 -11.18
N ARG A 169 1.09 -17.74 -11.45
CA ARG A 169 0.82 -18.67 -12.55
C ARG A 169 1.12 -18.09 -13.94
N ARG A 170 1.22 -16.78 -14.07
CA ARG A 170 1.53 -16.07 -15.33
C ARG A 170 2.97 -15.55 -15.40
N GLY A 171 3.84 -15.97 -14.47
CA GLY A 171 5.25 -15.62 -14.45
C GLY A 171 5.58 -14.26 -13.83
N GLY A 172 4.59 -13.52 -13.30
CA GLY A 172 4.84 -12.35 -12.45
C GLY A 172 5.16 -12.77 -11.02
N TYR A 173 5.42 -11.82 -10.14
CA TYR A 173 5.82 -12.07 -8.75
C TYR A 173 5.05 -11.21 -7.77
N GLU A 174 4.61 -11.81 -6.67
CA GLU A 174 4.25 -11.05 -5.48
C GLU A 174 5.49 -10.78 -4.65
N LEU A 175 5.67 -9.50 -4.32
CA LEU A 175 6.89 -8.97 -3.76
C LEU A 175 6.62 -8.42 -2.37
N ARG A 176 7.37 -8.91 -1.38
CA ARG A 176 7.25 -8.48 0.01
C ARG A 176 8.59 -8.19 0.66
N ASN A 177 8.67 -7.05 1.32
CA ASN A 177 9.73 -6.76 2.29
C ASN A 177 9.13 -5.96 3.47
N ALA A 178 9.96 -5.57 4.43
CA ALA A 178 9.53 -4.84 5.63
C ALA A 178 8.86 -3.49 5.34
N PHE A 179 9.05 -2.92 4.15
CA PHE A 179 8.62 -1.57 3.81
C PHE A 179 7.55 -1.51 2.73
N TYR A 180 7.38 -2.58 1.94
CA TYR A 180 6.61 -2.52 0.71
C TYR A 180 5.89 -3.85 0.40
N LYS A 181 4.66 -3.77 -0.12
CA LYS A 181 3.92 -4.85 -0.80
C LYS A 181 3.83 -4.44 -2.26
N ALA A 182 4.22 -5.31 -3.17
CA ALA A 182 4.10 -5.05 -4.59
C ALA A 182 3.78 -6.33 -5.37
N SER A 183 3.48 -6.13 -6.64
CA SER A 183 3.27 -7.21 -7.60
C SER A 183 3.87 -6.79 -8.93
N SER A 184 4.65 -7.68 -9.55
CA SER A 184 5.11 -7.48 -10.91
C SER A 184 4.06 -7.95 -11.91
N SER A 185 4.01 -7.30 -13.06
CA SER A 185 3.19 -7.78 -14.16
C SER A 185 3.80 -9.05 -14.78
N PRO A 186 2.98 -9.99 -15.28
CA PRO A 186 1.51 -10.01 -15.20
C PRO A 186 1.04 -10.36 -13.78
N LYS A 187 -0.01 -9.70 -13.29
CA LYS A 187 -0.62 -10.03 -11.99
C LYS A 187 -1.54 -11.25 -12.14
N SER A 188 -1.45 -12.21 -11.23
CA SER A 188 -2.31 -13.40 -11.17
C SER A 188 -2.22 -14.07 -9.79
N TYR A 189 -3.03 -15.10 -9.56
CA TYR A 189 -2.85 -16.02 -8.43
C TYR A 189 -1.63 -16.91 -8.64
N SER A 190 -1.09 -17.47 -7.56
CA SER A 190 -0.10 -18.54 -7.59
C SER A 190 -0.80 -19.89 -7.42
N TYR A 191 -0.31 -20.92 -8.09
CA TYR A 191 -0.86 -22.28 -8.01
C TYR A 191 0.29 -23.27 -7.85
N PHE A 192 0.21 -24.08 -6.80
CA PHE A 192 1.16 -25.16 -6.52
C PHE A 192 0.37 -26.46 -6.42
N GLN A 193 0.62 -27.35 -7.36
CA GLN A 193 -0.02 -28.67 -7.37
C GLN A 193 0.74 -29.62 -6.45
N GLN A 194 0.00 -30.30 -5.59
CA GLN A 194 0.41 -31.50 -4.89
C GLN A 194 -0.37 -32.67 -5.50
N ASP A 195 0.08 -33.91 -5.35
CA ASP A 195 -0.70 -35.09 -5.78
C ASP A 195 -1.84 -35.41 -4.78
N GLY A 196 -2.50 -34.36 -4.30
CA GLY A 196 -3.48 -34.36 -3.22
C GLY A 196 -4.93 -34.47 -3.70
N ASN A 197 -5.84 -34.72 -2.75
CA ASN A 197 -7.28 -34.90 -3.02
C ASN A 197 -8.13 -33.65 -2.73
N GLY A 198 -7.52 -32.48 -2.50
CA GLY A 198 -8.25 -31.26 -2.18
C GLY A 198 -7.45 -29.99 -2.44
N LEU A 199 -8.11 -28.85 -2.29
CA LEU A 199 -7.58 -27.53 -2.62
C LEU A 199 -7.68 -26.57 -1.42
N ILE A 200 -6.59 -25.88 -1.11
CA ILE A 200 -6.52 -24.84 -0.10
C ILE A 200 -6.29 -23.49 -0.77
N ILE A 201 -7.08 -22.50 -0.36
CA ILE A 201 -7.01 -21.14 -0.87
C ILE A 201 -6.57 -20.20 0.26
N THR A 202 -5.52 -19.44 0.01
CA THR A 202 -4.98 -18.43 0.94
C THR A 202 -5.04 -17.04 0.31
N GLU A 203 -5.16 -15.99 1.12
CA GLU A 203 -5.22 -14.61 0.61
C GLU A 203 -3.86 -14.17 0.04
N GLY A 204 -2.77 -14.47 0.74
CA GLY A 204 -1.44 -14.09 0.30
C GLY A 204 -0.31 -14.96 0.83
N LEU A 205 0.91 -14.59 0.41
CA LEU A 205 2.15 -15.33 0.67
C LEU A 205 2.32 -15.74 2.14
N PHE A 206 2.09 -14.85 3.10
CA PHE A 206 2.35 -15.19 4.50
C PHE A 206 1.30 -16.13 5.10
N ASP A 207 0.09 -16.17 4.56
CA ASP A 207 -0.92 -17.14 5.00
C ASP A 207 -0.54 -18.54 4.50
N TYR A 208 -0.07 -18.63 3.25
CA TYR A 208 0.50 -19.85 2.66
C TYR A 208 1.73 -20.36 3.43
N LEU A 209 2.68 -19.48 3.77
CA LEU A 209 3.84 -19.86 4.57
C LEU A 209 3.45 -20.27 6.00
N SER A 210 2.43 -19.64 6.58
CA SER A 210 1.95 -20.00 7.92
C SER A 210 1.28 -21.37 7.91
N LEU A 211 0.53 -21.72 6.86
CA LEU A 211 -0.04 -23.05 6.67
C LEU A 211 1.05 -24.12 6.61
N ALA A 212 2.07 -23.90 5.77
CA ALA A 212 3.20 -24.83 5.65
C ALA A 212 3.93 -25.07 6.98
N LEU A 213 3.95 -24.05 7.85
CA LEU A 213 4.57 -24.13 9.18
C LEU A 213 3.68 -24.82 10.22
N LEU A 214 2.38 -24.50 10.22
CA LEU A 214 1.46 -24.90 11.30
C LEU A 214 0.83 -26.27 11.07
N ASP A 215 0.62 -26.66 9.82
CA ASP A 215 0.00 -27.93 9.47
C ASP A 215 0.67 -28.56 8.23
N PRO A 216 1.88 -29.13 8.38
CA PRO A 216 2.62 -29.72 7.26
C PRO A 216 1.88 -30.90 6.61
N GLU A 217 1.13 -31.69 7.39
CA GLU A 217 0.36 -32.81 6.86
C GLU A 217 -0.68 -32.29 5.87
N LEU A 218 -1.51 -31.33 6.30
CA LEU A 218 -2.50 -30.71 5.44
C LEU A 218 -1.84 -30.02 4.23
N PHE A 219 -0.70 -29.37 4.45
CA PHE A 219 0.05 -28.69 3.40
C PHE A 219 0.52 -29.63 2.29
N PHE A 220 1.09 -30.80 2.62
CA PHE A 220 1.64 -31.71 1.63
C PHE A 220 0.59 -32.61 0.96
N THR A 221 -0.64 -32.68 1.47
CA THR A 221 -1.72 -33.50 0.87
C THR A 221 -2.75 -32.72 0.06
N HIS A 222 -2.56 -31.41 -0.17
CA HIS A 222 -3.52 -30.55 -0.87
C HIS A 222 -2.83 -29.63 -1.87
N ASP A 223 -3.53 -29.32 -2.96
CA ASP A 223 -3.17 -28.25 -3.88
C ASP A 223 -3.31 -26.88 -3.19
N HIS A 224 -2.52 -25.91 -3.63
CA HIS A 224 -2.54 -24.56 -3.07
C HIS A 224 -2.79 -23.50 -4.13
N ILE A 225 -3.78 -22.67 -3.89
CA ILE A 225 -3.94 -21.38 -4.57
C ILE A 225 -3.63 -20.26 -3.58
N ILE A 226 -2.72 -19.37 -3.97
CA ILE A 226 -2.49 -18.12 -3.28
C ILE A 226 -3.11 -17.02 -4.13
N LEU A 227 -4.18 -16.41 -3.63
CA LEU A 227 -4.95 -15.44 -4.40
C LEU A 227 -4.11 -14.24 -4.84
N ASN A 228 -3.21 -13.74 -3.98
CA ASN A 228 -2.41 -12.53 -4.19
C ASN A 228 -3.23 -11.22 -4.24
N SER A 229 -4.53 -11.31 -4.55
CA SER A 229 -5.52 -10.24 -4.61
C SER A 229 -6.92 -10.85 -4.59
N LEU A 230 -7.85 -10.28 -3.83
CA LEU A 230 -9.24 -10.73 -3.81
C LEU A 230 -9.94 -10.63 -5.18
N SER A 231 -9.39 -9.82 -6.11
CA SER A 231 -9.87 -9.72 -7.48
C SER A 231 -9.79 -11.04 -8.26
N PHE A 232 -8.90 -11.97 -7.87
CA PHE A 232 -8.72 -13.24 -8.59
C PHE A 232 -9.67 -14.33 -8.15
N ILE A 233 -10.57 -14.07 -7.20
CA ILE A 233 -11.55 -15.07 -6.73
C ILE A 233 -12.51 -15.51 -7.84
N GLN A 234 -12.72 -14.67 -8.86
CA GLN A 234 -13.57 -15.00 -10.02
C GLN A 234 -12.81 -15.72 -11.15
N GLU A 235 -11.48 -15.84 -11.04
CA GLU A 235 -10.59 -16.46 -12.04
C GLU A 235 -10.15 -17.88 -11.66
N ILE A 236 -10.61 -18.38 -10.52
CA ILE A 236 -10.34 -19.71 -9.97
C ILE A 236 -11.65 -20.50 -9.84
#